data_AF-A0A478EDE5-F1
#
_entry.id   AF-A0A478EDE5-F1
#
_cell.length_a   1.000
_cell.length_b   1.000
_cell.length_c   1.000
_cell.angle_alpha   90.00
_cell.angle_beta   90.00
_cell.angle_gamma   90.00
#
_symmetry.space_group_name_H-M   'P 1'
#
loop_
_entity.id
_entity.type
_entity.pdbx_description
1 polymer ?
#
loop_
_entity_poly.entity_id
_entity_poly.type
_entity_poly.pdbx_seq_one_letter_code
_entity_poly.pdbx_strand_id
1 'polypeptide(L)'
;MGLKVEDVMMPEKLASSPFYQPMIAPTDYPARLLEDVTSSTTPTHLKPTLPQVLYPHPAFLDLIPMPDFRARVITLLATHPHVIDLMDLKKDVAFENGICYWTSFGSEGIKSTAAQAAHGQPWDMRSWEVAPWFLRKWRVLFEGEDGEIWKQSQWWQRARGELT
;
A
#
# COMPACT_ATOMS: atom_id res chain seq x y z
N MET A 1 1.57 -9.37 -22.54
CA MET A 1 0.86 -9.98 -21.38
C MET A 1 0.40 -8.83 -20.51
N GLY A 2 -0.89 -8.69 -20.26
CA GLY A 2 -1.43 -7.65 -19.37
C GLY A 2 -1.98 -8.29 -18.10
N LEU A 3 -1.79 -7.65 -16.96
CA LEU A 3 -2.46 -8.00 -15.72
C LEU A 3 -3.98 -7.88 -15.92
N LYS A 4 -4.74 -8.92 -15.58
CA LYS A 4 -6.20 -8.82 -15.53
C LYS A 4 -6.63 -8.36 -14.15
N VAL A 5 -7.75 -7.64 -14.08
CA VAL A 5 -8.33 -7.17 -12.80
C VAL A 5 -8.56 -8.34 -11.85
N GLU A 6 -9.08 -9.46 -12.35
CA GLU A 6 -9.31 -10.69 -11.57
C GLU A 6 -8.03 -11.23 -10.91
N ASP A 7 -6.87 -11.09 -11.57
CA ASP A 7 -5.60 -11.60 -11.05
C ASP A 7 -5.07 -10.78 -9.87
N VAL A 8 -5.53 -9.53 -9.76
CA VAL A 8 -5.19 -8.62 -8.66
C VAL A 8 -6.23 -8.65 -7.55
N MET A 9 -7.52 -8.73 -7.89
CA MET A 9 -8.62 -8.60 -6.92
C MET A 9 -8.97 -9.91 -6.21
N MET A 10 -8.73 -11.08 -6.80
CA MET A 10 -9.09 -12.37 -6.19
C MET A 10 -8.11 -12.75 -5.05
N PRO A 11 -8.58 -13.10 -3.84
CA PRO A 11 -7.73 -13.36 -2.68
C PRO A 11 -6.81 -14.55 -2.89
N GLU A 12 -7.25 -15.56 -3.63
CA GLU A 12 -6.52 -16.79 -3.93
C GLU A 12 -5.41 -16.63 -4.97
N LYS A 13 -5.30 -15.47 -5.63
CA LYS A 13 -4.33 -15.23 -6.71
C LYS A 13 -3.21 -14.29 -6.29
N LEU A 14 -1.97 -14.62 -6.66
CA LEU A 14 -0.80 -13.75 -6.49
C LEU A 14 -0.13 -13.53 -7.85
N ALA A 15 -0.74 -12.72 -8.71
CA ALA A 15 -0.17 -12.36 -10.01
C ALA A 15 1.18 -11.65 -9.81
N SER A 16 2.20 -12.01 -10.59
CA SER A 16 3.50 -11.33 -10.52
C SER A 16 3.42 -9.88 -10.97
N SER A 17 4.09 -8.99 -10.24
CA SER A 17 4.21 -7.58 -10.63
C SER A 17 5.01 -7.40 -11.92
N PRO A 18 4.61 -6.46 -12.81
CA PRO A 18 5.39 -6.04 -13.96
C PRO A 18 6.53 -5.07 -13.59
N PHE A 19 6.56 -4.52 -12.36
CA PHE A 19 7.66 -3.67 -11.92
C PHE A 19 8.91 -4.46 -11.60
N TYR A 20 8.77 -5.74 -11.22
CA TYR A 20 9.92 -6.60 -11.00
C TYR A 20 10.64 -6.87 -12.32
N GLN A 21 11.92 -6.47 -12.38
CA GLN A 21 12.75 -6.60 -13.57
C GLN A 21 13.96 -7.51 -13.28
N PRO A 22 13.87 -8.83 -13.55
CA PRO A 22 14.89 -9.82 -13.17
C PRO A 22 16.24 -9.66 -13.88
N MET A 23 16.28 -8.86 -14.95
CA MET A 23 17.46 -8.71 -15.81
C MET A 23 18.32 -7.49 -15.46
N ILE A 24 17.95 -6.72 -14.45
CA ILE A 24 18.76 -5.58 -13.98
C ILE A 24 19.92 -6.13 -13.13
N ALA A 25 21.15 -5.76 -13.48
CA ALA A 25 22.30 -6.16 -12.69
C ALA A 25 22.40 -5.30 -11.41
N PRO A 26 22.81 -5.85 -10.25
CA PRO A 26 23.00 -5.08 -9.02
C PRO A 26 24.01 -3.91 -9.13
N THR A 27 24.76 -3.84 -10.23
CA THR A 27 25.71 -2.77 -10.56
C THR A 27 25.06 -1.52 -11.14
N ASP A 28 23.79 -1.59 -11.52
CA ASP A 28 23.06 -0.45 -12.08
C ASP A 28 22.67 0.53 -10.96
N TYR A 29 23.06 1.80 -11.11
CA TYR A 29 22.84 2.83 -10.10
C TYR A 29 21.33 2.92 -9.76
N PRO A 30 20.92 2.73 -8.50
CA PRO A 30 19.51 2.57 -8.13
C PRO A 30 18.61 3.75 -8.50
N ALA A 31 19.17 4.96 -8.57
CA ALA A 31 18.46 6.15 -9.05
C ALA A 31 18.07 6.04 -10.53
N ARG A 32 18.96 5.54 -11.40
CA ARG A 32 18.69 5.37 -12.84
C ARG A 32 17.62 4.33 -13.09
N LEU A 33 17.63 3.24 -12.33
CA LEU A 33 16.60 2.20 -12.42
C LEU A 33 15.21 2.76 -12.15
N LEU A 34 15.09 3.58 -11.10
CA LEU A 34 13.83 4.24 -10.76
C LEU A 34 13.42 5.26 -11.83
N GLU A 35 14.36 6.02 -12.40
CA GLU A 35 14.08 6.93 -13.51
C GLU A 35 13.54 6.19 -14.74
N ASP A 36 14.12 5.05 -15.10
CA ASP A 36 13.72 4.26 -16.27
C ASP A 36 12.31 3.67 -16.13
N VAL A 37 11.89 3.32 -14.90
CA VAL A 37 10.56 2.75 -14.64
C VAL A 37 9.50 3.78 -14.25
N THR A 38 9.90 5.00 -13.87
CA THR A 38 8.98 6.02 -13.37
C THR A 38 8.58 6.99 -14.48
N SER A 39 7.29 7.03 -14.81
CA SER A 39 6.75 8.09 -15.66
C SER A 39 6.64 9.41 -14.89
N SER A 40 6.88 10.53 -15.57
CA SER A 40 6.68 11.88 -15.02
C SER A 40 5.23 12.15 -14.62
N THR A 41 4.28 11.40 -15.18
CA THR A 41 2.84 11.47 -14.87
C THR A 41 2.41 10.54 -13.73
N THR A 42 3.31 9.68 -13.23
CA THR A 42 2.97 8.75 -12.14
C THR A 42 2.75 9.52 -10.84
N PRO A 43 1.59 9.34 -10.18
CA PRO A 43 1.32 9.98 -8.88
C PRO A 43 2.38 9.66 -7.84
N THR A 44 2.75 10.65 -7.02
CA THR A 44 3.86 10.55 -6.07
C THR A 44 3.84 9.28 -5.21
N HIS A 45 2.69 8.92 -4.64
CA HIS A 45 2.57 7.77 -3.74
C HIS A 45 2.48 6.41 -4.45
N LEU A 46 2.31 6.41 -5.78
CA LEU A 46 2.32 5.21 -6.63
C LEU A 46 3.60 5.05 -7.45
N LYS A 47 4.57 5.98 -7.33
CA LYS A 47 5.88 5.79 -7.93
C LYS A 47 6.48 4.45 -7.44
N PRO A 48 7.11 3.67 -8.34
CA PRO A 48 7.75 2.43 -7.94
C PRO A 48 8.85 2.72 -6.93
N THR A 49 9.02 1.80 -5.99
CA THR A 49 10.10 1.80 -5.01
C THR A 49 11.21 0.88 -5.47
N LEU A 50 12.43 1.08 -4.99
CA LEU A 50 13.56 0.23 -5.39
C LEU A 50 13.29 -1.27 -5.11
N PRO A 51 12.73 -1.67 -3.95
CA PRO A 51 12.38 -3.08 -3.72
C PRO A 51 11.41 -3.68 -4.76
N GLN A 52 10.46 -2.90 -5.29
CA GLN A 52 9.56 -3.38 -6.34
C GLN A 52 10.30 -3.70 -7.63
N VAL A 53 11.34 -2.94 -7.95
CA VAL A 53 12.16 -3.20 -9.15
C VAL A 53 13.05 -4.43 -8.94
N LEU A 54 13.64 -4.56 -7.76
CA LEU A 54 14.69 -5.54 -7.47
C LEU A 54 14.18 -6.94 -7.08
N TYR A 55 13.00 -7.06 -6.46
CA TYR A 55 12.55 -8.32 -5.88
C TYR A 55 11.21 -8.79 -6.46
N PRO A 56 11.04 -10.11 -6.71
CA PRO A 56 9.76 -10.66 -7.10
C PRO A 56 8.69 -10.39 -6.04
N HIS A 57 7.53 -9.88 -6.47
CA HIS A 57 6.43 -9.60 -5.56
C HIS A 57 5.06 -9.65 -6.27
N PRO A 58 3.95 -9.82 -5.53
CA PRO A 58 2.60 -9.81 -6.10
C PRO A 58 2.14 -8.41 -6.53
N ALA A 59 1.48 -8.33 -7.68
CA ALA A 59 1.01 -7.09 -8.31
C ALA A 59 -0.02 -6.29 -7.48
N PHE A 60 -0.72 -6.93 -6.53
CA PHE A 60 -1.67 -6.19 -5.67
C PHE A 60 -0.98 -5.15 -4.79
N LEU A 61 0.29 -5.39 -4.44
CA LEU A 61 1.08 -4.43 -3.67
C LEU A 61 1.30 -3.14 -4.45
N ASP A 62 1.38 -3.20 -5.78
CA ASP A 62 1.60 -2.03 -6.65
C ASP A 62 0.42 -1.05 -6.64
N LEU A 63 -0.76 -1.51 -6.23
CA LEU A 63 -1.97 -0.71 -6.17
C LEU A 63 -2.10 0.08 -4.87
N ILE A 64 -1.26 -0.18 -3.86
CA ILE A 64 -1.37 0.44 -2.55
C ILE A 64 -0.55 1.75 -2.56
N PRO A 65 -1.17 2.94 -2.40
CA PRO A 65 -0.48 4.22 -2.45
C PRO A 65 0.23 4.55 -1.13
N MET A 66 1.02 3.60 -0.63
CA MET A 66 1.79 3.69 0.60
C MET A 66 3.22 3.20 0.30
N PRO A 67 4.13 4.07 -0.17
CA PRO A 67 5.45 3.66 -0.66
C PRO A 67 6.27 2.91 0.39
N ASP A 68 6.30 3.39 1.64
CA ASP A 68 7.09 2.75 2.69
C ASP A 68 6.54 1.37 3.08
N PHE A 69 5.22 1.22 3.10
CA PHE A 69 4.56 -0.08 3.30
C PHE A 69 4.95 -1.07 2.19
N ARG A 70 4.83 -0.66 0.91
CA ARG A 70 5.21 -1.50 -0.24
C ARG A 70 6.67 -1.93 -0.17
N ALA A 71 7.57 -0.96 0.02
CA ALA A 71 9.01 -1.20 0.12
C ALA A 71 9.34 -2.18 1.26
N ARG A 72 8.71 -2.01 2.42
CA ARG A 72 8.95 -2.86 3.60
C ARG A 72 8.41 -4.26 3.45
N VAL A 73 7.19 -4.44 2.94
CA VAL A 73 6.62 -5.77 2.65
C VAL A 73 7.54 -6.54 1.71
N ILE A 74 7.93 -5.93 0.60
CA ILE A 74 8.71 -6.59 -0.44
C ILE A 74 10.12 -6.93 0.06
N THR A 75 10.76 -6.02 0.80
CA THR A 75 12.07 -6.27 1.41
C THR A 75 12.00 -7.43 2.42
N LEU A 76 10.95 -7.49 3.24
CA LEU A 76 10.77 -8.59 4.20
C LEU A 76 10.50 -9.91 3.52
N LEU A 77 9.72 -9.94 2.43
CA LEU A 77 9.50 -11.16 1.64
C LEU A 77 10.81 -11.68 1.02
N ALA A 78 11.67 -10.77 0.55
CA ALA A 78 12.96 -11.13 -0.04
C ALA A 78 13.99 -11.61 1.00
N THR A 79 13.98 -11.04 2.21
CA THR A 79 15.02 -11.28 3.22
C THR A 79 14.61 -12.25 4.33
N HIS A 80 13.32 -12.31 4.65
CA HIS A 80 12.73 -13.08 5.74
C HIS A 80 11.36 -13.66 5.32
N PRO A 81 11.31 -14.57 4.33
CA PRO A 81 10.06 -15.02 3.69
C PRO A 81 9.03 -15.66 4.64
N HIS A 82 9.44 -16.10 5.83
CA HIS A 82 8.57 -16.70 6.84
C HIS A 82 7.86 -15.69 7.75
N VAL A 83 8.23 -14.40 7.69
CA VAL A 83 7.67 -13.36 8.58
C VAL A 83 6.28 -12.90 8.10
N ILE A 84 5.99 -13.02 6.80
CA ILE A 84 4.76 -12.54 6.19
C ILE A 84 4.10 -13.69 5.44
N ASP A 85 2.89 -14.06 5.85
CA ASP A 85 1.99 -14.84 5.01
C ASP A 85 1.33 -13.88 4.00
N LEU A 86 1.72 -14.01 2.73
CA LEU A 86 1.23 -13.16 1.64
C LEU A 86 -0.28 -13.32 1.37
N MET A 87 -0.80 -14.53 1.56
CA MET A 87 -2.22 -14.81 1.32
C MET A 87 -3.07 -14.18 2.42
N ASP A 88 -2.62 -14.31 3.67
CA ASP A 88 -3.25 -13.69 4.83
C ASP A 88 -3.18 -12.15 4.73
N LEU A 89 -2.03 -11.60 4.34
CA LEU A 89 -1.87 -10.17 4.11
C LEU A 89 -2.82 -9.68 3.01
N LYS A 90 -2.89 -10.36 1.86
CA LYS A 90 -3.77 -9.98 0.76
C LYS A 90 -5.23 -10.04 1.17
N LYS A 91 -5.64 -11.09 1.89
CA LYS A 91 -6.99 -11.23 2.42
C LYS A 91 -7.33 -10.06 3.34
N ASP A 92 -6.45 -9.75 4.29
CA ASP A 92 -6.68 -8.67 5.25
C ASP A 92 -6.79 -7.30 4.58
N VAL A 93 -5.97 -7.05 3.55
CA VAL A 93 -6.01 -5.81 2.75
C VAL A 93 -7.29 -5.72 1.91
N ALA A 94 -7.61 -6.77 1.14
CA ALA A 94 -8.66 -6.71 0.11
C ALA A 94 -10.07 -7.04 0.61
N PHE A 95 -10.21 -7.81 1.70
CA PHE A 95 -11.51 -8.35 2.15
C PHE A 95 -11.89 -7.96 3.56
N GLU A 96 -10.92 -7.74 4.46
CA GLU A 96 -11.19 -7.41 5.87
C GLU A 96 -11.09 -5.89 6.14
N ASN A 97 -10.97 -5.07 5.09
CA ASN A 97 -10.81 -3.62 5.17
C ASN A 97 -9.62 -3.18 6.05
N GLY A 98 -8.52 -3.94 6.02
CA GLY A 98 -7.31 -3.61 6.75
C GLY A 98 -6.65 -2.31 6.26
N ILE A 99 -6.72 -2.08 4.95
CA ILE A 99 -6.32 -0.83 4.29
C ILE A 99 -7.49 -0.39 3.41
N CYS A 100 -8.15 0.72 3.73
CA CYS A 100 -9.35 1.17 3.04
C CYS A 100 -9.17 2.55 2.41
N TYR A 101 -9.77 2.75 1.24
CA TYR A 101 -9.87 4.04 0.56
C TYR A 101 -11.18 4.72 0.94
N TRP A 102 -11.10 5.95 1.41
CA TRP A 102 -12.28 6.76 1.71
C TRP A 102 -12.79 7.46 0.45
N THR A 103 -13.94 6.99 -0.04
CA THR A 103 -14.66 7.58 -1.17
C THR A 103 -15.88 8.36 -0.67
N SER A 104 -16.44 9.25 -1.51
CA SER A 104 -17.69 9.99 -1.24
C SER A 104 -18.91 9.10 -0.90
N PHE A 105 -18.84 7.78 -1.11
CA PHE A 105 -19.91 6.84 -0.75
C PHE A 105 -19.75 6.22 0.65
N GLY A 106 -18.59 6.39 1.30
CA GLY A 106 -18.29 5.86 2.63
C GLY A 106 -18.32 6.91 3.75
N SER A 107 -18.80 8.13 3.46
CA SER A 107 -18.86 9.23 4.42
C SER A 107 -20.08 9.18 5.36
N GLU A 108 -20.94 8.16 5.24
CA GLU A 108 -22.02 7.93 6.20
C GLU A 108 -21.42 7.70 7.60
N GLY A 109 -21.75 8.61 8.54
CA GLY A 109 -21.23 8.57 9.91
C GLY A 109 -20.01 9.46 10.18
N ILE A 110 -19.39 10.09 9.16
CA ILE A 110 -18.37 11.13 9.39
C ILE A 110 -19.06 12.37 9.96
N LYS A 111 -18.78 12.70 11.22
CA LYS A 111 -19.38 13.87 11.90
C LYS A 111 -18.70 15.19 11.53
N SER A 112 -17.45 15.13 11.06
CA SER A 112 -16.67 16.30 10.67
C SER A 112 -16.94 16.71 9.22
N THR A 113 -17.41 17.94 9.00
CA THR A 113 -17.60 18.54 7.67
C THR A 113 -16.29 18.63 6.88
N ALA A 114 -15.15 18.84 7.56
CA ALA A 114 -13.83 18.86 6.94
C ALA A 114 -13.43 17.47 6.41
N ALA A 115 -13.79 16.39 7.11
CA ALA A 115 -13.52 15.03 6.67
C ALA A 115 -14.51 14.54 5.60
N GLN A 116 -15.76 15.03 5.61
CA GLN A 116 -16.67 14.85 4.48
C GLN A 116 -16.14 15.53 3.21
N ALA A 117 -15.50 16.69 3.33
CA ALA A 117 -14.88 17.40 2.20
C ALA A 117 -13.49 16.86 1.80
N ALA A 118 -12.87 16.03 2.63
CA ALA A 118 -11.57 15.40 2.38
C ALA A 118 -11.71 14.24 1.37
N HIS A 119 -12.24 14.53 0.18
CA HIS A 119 -12.25 13.61 -0.95
C HIS A 119 -10.87 13.64 -1.62
N GLY A 120 -9.98 12.78 -1.15
CA GLY A 120 -8.70 12.61 -1.81
C GLY A 120 -8.80 11.64 -2.99
N GLN A 121 -7.78 11.65 -3.85
CA GLN A 121 -7.73 10.73 -5.00
C GLN A 121 -7.30 9.32 -4.54
N PRO A 122 -7.70 8.24 -5.24
CA PRO A 122 -7.32 6.87 -4.86
C PRO A 122 -5.80 6.62 -4.94
N TRP A 123 -5.06 7.45 -5.66
CA TRP A 123 -3.59 7.43 -5.72
C TRP A 123 -2.90 8.37 -4.72
N ASP A 124 -3.66 9.09 -3.90
CA ASP A 124 -3.13 9.88 -2.79
C ASP A 124 -3.22 9.08 -1.49
N MET A 125 -2.08 8.81 -0.85
CA MET A 125 -1.96 8.14 0.44
C MET A 125 -2.91 8.73 1.48
N ARG A 126 -3.13 10.05 1.49
CA ARG A 126 -3.96 10.75 2.49
C ARG A 126 -5.42 10.31 2.49
N SER A 127 -5.88 9.78 1.37
CA SER A 127 -7.25 9.30 1.17
C SER A 127 -7.48 7.90 1.74
N TRP A 128 -6.45 7.27 2.29
CA TRP A 128 -6.51 5.90 2.79
C TRP A 128 -6.39 5.86 4.31
N GLU A 129 -6.95 4.84 4.92
CA GLU A 129 -6.80 4.55 6.34
C GLU A 129 -6.35 3.10 6.53
N VAL A 130 -5.52 2.88 7.55
CA VAL A 130 -5.18 1.54 8.01
C VAL A 130 -5.92 1.26 9.31
N ALA A 131 -6.69 0.17 9.33
CA ALA A 131 -7.51 -0.17 10.49
C ALA A 131 -6.62 -0.47 11.73
N PRO A 132 -7.04 -0.11 12.96
CA PRO A 132 -6.25 -0.36 14.17
C PRO A 132 -5.87 -1.83 14.39
N TRP A 133 -6.75 -2.76 14.05
CA TRP A 133 -6.48 -4.19 14.17
C TRP A 133 -5.40 -4.65 13.18
N PHE A 134 -5.40 -4.08 11.98
CA PHE A 134 -4.42 -4.37 10.93
C PHE A 134 -3.05 -3.84 11.34
N LEU A 135 -2.98 -2.61 11.85
CA LEU A 135 -1.76 -2.02 12.40
C LEU A 135 -1.15 -2.88 13.52
N ARG A 136 -1.98 -3.49 14.38
CA ARG A 136 -1.51 -4.40 15.44
C ARG A 136 -0.99 -5.73 14.89
N LYS A 137 -1.76 -6.38 14.01
CA LYS A 137 -1.40 -7.68 13.40
C LYS A 137 -0.13 -7.55 12.57
N TRP A 138 -0.06 -6.51 11.74
CA TRP A 138 1.01 -6.27 10.77
C TRP A 138 1.99 -5.19 11.21
N ARG A 139 2.17 -4.99 12.53
CA ARG A 139 3.02 -3.93 13.09
C ARG A 139 4.44 -3.86 12.50
N VAL A 140 4.99 -5.01 12.09
CA VAL A 140 6.32 -5.12 11.47
C VAL A 140 6.40 -4.40 10.11
N LEU A 141 5.26 -4.12 9.49
CA LEU A 141 5.12 -3.42 8.20
C LEU A 141 5.01 -1.90 8.33
N PHE A 142 5.05 -1.36 9.55
CA PHE A 142 4.87 0.06 9.81
C PHE A 142 5.97 0.61 10.72
N GLU A 143 6.15 1.93 10.73
CA GLU A 143 7.14 2.63 11.55
C GLU A 143 6.71 2.83 13.01
N GLY A 144 5.77 2.01 13.49
CA GLY A 144 5.17 2.18 14.82
C GLY A 144 4.24 3.40 14.92
N GLU A 145 4.00 3.85 16.15
CA GLU A 145 2.99 4.89 16.44
C GLU A 145 3.39 6.29 15.96
N ASP A 146 4.69 6.52 15.76
CA ASP A 146 5.22 7.79 15.27
C ASP A 146 5.19 7.90 13.73
N GLY A 147 4.90 6.81 13.02
CA GLY A 147 4.86 6.76 11.57
C GLY A 147 3.72 7.60 10.98
N GLU A 148 3.93 8.13 9.78
CA GLU A 148 2.95 8.99 9.08
C GLU A 148 1.59 8.27 8.89
N ILE A 149 1.62 7.01 8.47
CA ILE A 149 0.41 6.19 8.28
C ILE A 149 -0.37 6.02 9.59
N TRP A 150 0.33 5.85 10.71
CA TRP A 150 -0.31 5.71 12.01
C TRP A 150 -1.02 7.00 12.41
N LYS A 151 -0.32 8.14 12.32
CA LYS A 151 -0.87 9.47 12.61
C LYS A 151 -2.07 9.79 11.71
N GLN A 152 -1.97 9.47 10.42
CA GLN A 152 -3.04 9.65 9.45
C GLN A 152 -4.26 8.77 9.77
N SER A 153 -4.06 7.50 10.15
CA SER A 153 -5.16 6.60 10.49
C SER A 153 -5.87 7.06 11.77
N GLN A 154 -5.12 7.53 12.77
CA GLN A 154 -5.71 8.15 13.96
C GLN A 154 -6.50 9.43 13.64
N TRP A 155 -6.06 10.23 12.66
CA TRP A 155 -6.81 11.41 12.22
C TRP A 155 -8.19 11.03 11.68
N TRP A 156 -8.27 10.00 10.81
CA TRP A 156 -9.54 9.51 10.28
C TRP A 156 -10.49 8.99 11.37
N GLN A 157 -9.96 8.26 12.35
CA GLN A 157 -10.72 7.79 13.51
C GLN A 157 -11.25 8.94 14.39
N ARG A 158 -10.42 9.96 14.64
CA ARG A 158 -10.86 11.17 15.36
C ARG A 158 -11.93 11.92 14.58
N ALA A 159 -11.81 12.01 13.25
CA ALA A 159 -12.80 12.67 12.40
C ALA A 159 -14.19 11.99 12.44
N ARG A 160 -14.25 10.69 12.76
CA ARG A 160 -15.49 9.94 13.03
C ARG A 160 -15.95 9.98 14.50
N GLY A 161 -15.12 10.51 15.40
CA GLY A 161 -15.37 10.51 16.84
C GLY A 161 -15.19 9.13 17.49
N GLU A 162 -14.40 8.24 16.88
CA GLU A 162 -14.02 6.93 17.42
C GLU A 162 -12.82 7.04 18.38
N LEU A 163 -12.00 8.07 18.20
CA LEU A 163 -10.91 8.45 19.10
C LEU A 163 -11.20 9.84 19.67
N THR A 164 -11.04 9.98 20.99
CA THR A 164 -11.15 11.24 21.74
C THR A 164 -9.78 11.83 22.01
#